data_AF-A0A7W5XBF4-F1
#
_entry.id   AF-A0A7W5XBF4-F1
#
_cell.length_a   1.000
_cell.length_b   1.000
_cell.length_c   1.000
_cell.angle_alpha   90.00
_cell.angle_beta   90.00
_cell.angle_gamma   90.00
#
_symmetry.space_group_name_H-M   'P 1'
#
loop_
_entity.id
_entity.type
_entity.pdbx_description
1 polymer ?
#
loop_
_entity_poly.entity_id
_entity_poly.type
_entity_poly.pdbx_seq_one_letter_code
_entity_poly.pdbx_strand_id
1 'polypeptide(L)'
;MTNTPNAGVIRTGYLHDVVNDTKSRAFCGPMAVAAITGEPISRVRDGYRFVRHGAGWTSWSRAPAIMRTTTLETEQVLRLFGYVGAWHKVPGRPTLAAYLEERTGLQRTHPTIVRVHGHVVAVSGWLFCDTFSGGEVVDADKAPGRRKRVKDVFVVTRRVPPAAHIPTKTPARTPRGEARKLDQLFRKAIKSETGAARIRVTSDGDIHIQTSRYGGWEWIGGVETVEQSLLGQNTGYLNGDTEEAAAYRAAVVNS
;
A
#
# COMPACT_ATOMS: atom_id res chain seq x y z
N MET A 1 23.00 -18.03 -0.19
CA MET A 1 22.98 -18.26 -1.65
C MET A 1 22.14 -17.18 -2.28
N THR A 2 22.78 -16.20 -2.92
CA THR A 2 22.11 -15.06 -3.58
C THR A 2 21.51 -15.53 -4.89
N ASN A 3 20.18 -15.63 -4.93
CA ASN A 3 19.41 -16.00 -6.11
C ASN A 3 19.49 -14.84 -7.12
N THR A 4 20.38 -14.94 -8.10
CA THR A 4 20.45 -13.99 -9.21
C THR A 4 19.11 -14.04 -9.95
N PRO A 5 18.35 -12.93 -10.08
CA PRO A 5 17.08 -12.96 -10.77
C PRO A 5 17.34 -13.28 -12.24
N ASN A 6 16.94 -14.50 -12.61
CA ASN A 6 17.04 -15.01 -13.97
C ASN A 6 16.43 -13.95 -14.91
N ALA A 7 17.19 -13.47 -15.89
CA ALA A 7 16.66 -12.67 -17.01
C ALA A 7 15.85 -13.62 -17.91
N GLY A 8 14.77 -14.16 -17.34
CA GLY A 8 14.09 -15.35 -17.83
C GLY A 8 13.23 -15.09 -19.06
N VAL A 9 12.57 -16.15 -19.53
CA VAL A 9 11.63 -16.08 -20.64
C VAL A 9 10.37 -15.31 -20.22
N ILE A 10 9.75 -14.57 -21.15
CA ILE A 10 8.43 -13.98 -20.92
C ILE A 10 7.40 -15.10 -20.79
N ARG A 11 6.69 -15.15 -19.66
CA ARG A 11 5.56 -16.05 -19.48
C ARG A 11 4.35 -15.49 -20.25
N THR A 12 4.08 -16.04 -21.42
CA THR A 12 2.91 -15.69 -22.22
C THR A 12 1.64 -16.30 -21.64
N GLY A 13 0.49 -15.65 -21.86
CA GLY A 13 -0.81 -16.16 -21.38
C GLY A 13 -0.88 -16.30 -19.85
N TYR A 14 -0.13 -15.48 -19.11
CA TYR A 14 -0.03 -15.57 -17.67
C TYR A 14 -0.02 -14.18 -17.02
N LEU A 15 -0.74 -14.06 -15.90
CA LEU A 15 -0.68 -12.95 -14.96
C LEU A 15 -0.63 -13.51 -13.54
N HIS A 16 -0.10 -12.73 -12.62
CA HIS A 16 -0.09 -13.03 -11.19
C HIS A 16 -1.31 -12.41 -10.51
N ASP A 17 -1.93 -13.15 -9.59
CA ASP A 17 -2.80 -12.53 -8.59
C ASP A 17 -2.00 -11.52 -7.78
N VAL A 18 -2.61 -10.36 -7.54
CA VAL A 18 -1.90 -9.25 -6.94
C VAL A 18 -1.93 -9.34 -5.43
N VAL A 19 -0.74 -9.43 -4.84
CA VAL A 19 -0.57 -9.31 -3.39
C VAL A 19 -0.54 -7.84 -2.99
N ASN A 20 -1.66 -7.35 -2.43
CA ASN A 20 -1.69 -6.05 -1.76
C ASN A 20 -1.28 -6.19 -0.29
N ASP A 21 0.03 -6.18 -0.04
CA ASP A 21 0.65 -6.21 1.29
C ASP A 21 0.57 -4.87 2.05
N THR A 22 -0.21 -3.91 1.54
CA THR A 22 -0.37 -2.58 2.13
C THR A 22 -1.74 -2.41 2.76
N LYS A 23 -1.84 -1.53 3.76
CA LYS A 23 -3.12 -1.17 4.41
C LYS A 23 -4.02 -0.25 3.59
N SER A 24 -3.68 -0.01 2.32
CA SER A 24 -4.33 1.00 1.49
C SER A 24 -4.75 0.40 0.16
N ARG A 25 -5.83 0.92 -0.41
CA ARG A 25 -6.28 0.53 -1.74
C ARG A 25 -5.16 0.77 -2.78
N ALA A 26 -4.86 -0.24 -3.59
CA ALA A 26 -3.98 -0.10 -4.73
C ALA A 26 -4.70 0.61 -5.89
N PHE A 27 -3.98 1.51 -6.58
CA PHE A 27 -4.49 2.18 -7.78
C PHE A 27 -4.16 1.37 -9.03
N CYS A 28 -4.82 1.70 -10.15
CA CYS A 28 -4.81 0.90 -11.37
C CYS A 28 -3.42 0.68 -11.98
N GLY A 29 -2.56 1.70 -12.03
CA GLY A 29 -1.18 1.57 -12.52
C GLY A 29 -0.35 0.57 -11.71
N PRO A 30 -0.21 0.75 -10.37
CA PRO A 30 0.47 -0.23 -9.52
C PRO A 30 -0.14 -1.62 -9.58
N MET A 31 -1.47 -1.75 -9.66
CA MET A 31 -2.14 -3.04 -9.78
C MET A 31 -1.74 -3.78 -11.05
N ALA A 32 -1.81 -3.10 -12.20
CA ALA A 32 -1.48 -3.71 -13.48
C ALA A 32 0.00 -4.12 -13.56
N VAL A 33 0.92 -3.31 -13.00
CA VAL A 33 2.33 -3.68 -12.92
C VAL A 33 2.56 -4.88 -11.99
N ALA A 34 1.91 -4.91 -10.82
CA ALA A 34 2.00 -6.05 -9.90
C ALA A 34 1.52 -7.35 -10.57
N ALA A 35 0.41 -7.30 -11.32
CA ALA A 35 -0.10 -8.47 -12.03
C ALA A 35 0.86 -9.02 -13.10
N ILE A 36 1.65 -8.16 -13.76
CA ILE A 36 2.64 -8.59 -14.75
C ILE A 36 3.93 -9.10 -14.08
N THR A 37 4.36 -8.45 -13.00
CA THR A 37 5.67 -8.67 -12.38
C THR A 37 5.66 -9.73 -11.29
N GLY A 38 4.51 -9.97 -10.66
CA GLY A 38 4.37 -10.80 -9.47
C GLY A 38 4.85 -10.13 -8.18
N GLU A 39 5.28 -8.87 -8.25
CA GLU A 39 5.79 -8.13 -7.10
C GLU A 39 4.64 -7.58 -6.24
N PRO A 40 4.79 -7.52 -4.90
CA PRO A 40 3.77 -6.98 -4.03
C PRO A 40 3.57 -5.48 -4.25
N ILE A 41 2.37 -4.97 -3.94
CA ILE A 41 1.99 -3.56 -4.15
C ILE A 41 2.96 -2.58 -3.48
N SER A 42 3.50 -2.90 -2.29
CA SER A 42 4.50 -2.06 -1.61
C SER A 42 5.71 -1.81 -2.50
N ARG A 43 6.29 -2.87 -3.07
CA ARG A 43 7.50 -2.84 -3.90
C ARG A 43 7.26 -2.17 -5.24
N VAL A 44 6.10 -2.42 -5.86
CA VAL A 44 5.70 -1.72 -7.09
C VAL A 44 5.56 -0.21 -6.83
N ARG A 45 4.95 0.18 -5.71
CA ARG A 45 4.85 1.60 -5.34
C ARG A 45 6.21 2.21 -5.07
N ASP A 46 7.13 1.49 -4.45
CA ASP A 46 8.51 1.95 -4.27
C ASP A 46 9.21 2.17 -5.60
N GLY A 47 8.99 1.30 -6.59
CA GLY A 47 9.43 1.53 -7.98
C GLY A 47 8.88 2.84 -8.56
N TYR A 48 7.57 3.10 -8.42
CA TYR A 48 6.97 4.37 -8.85
C TYR A 48 7.54 5.60 -8.11
N ARG A 49 7.78 5.48 -6.80
CA ARG A 49 8.40 6.57 -6.02
C ARG A 49 9.82 6.83 -6.46
N PHE A 50 10.59 5.78 -6.72
CA PHE A 50 11.95 5.89 -7.21
C PHE A 50 11.99 6.57 -8.58
N VAL A 51 11.12 6.15 -9.51
CA VAL A 51 10.99 6.79 -10.82
C VAL A 51 10.57 8.26 -10.71
N ARG A 52 9.61 8.59 -9.85
CA ARG A 52 9.04 9.95 -9.76
C ARG A 52 9.90 10.93 -8.96
N HIS A 53 10.55 10.46 -7.91
CA HIS A 53 11.18 11.30 -6.89
C HIS A 53 12.67 11.01 -6.69
N GLY A 54 13.24 10.04 -7.42
CA GLY A 54 14.61 9.58 -7.21
C GLY A 54 14.79 8.85 -5.88
N ALA A 55 16.00 8.36 -5.60
CA ALA A 55 16.25 7.54 -4.40
C ALA A 55 16.04 8.30 -3.07
N GLY A 56 16.10 9.63 -3.10
CA GLY A 56 15.94 10.49 -1.92
C GLY A 56 14.56 10.44 -1.27
N TRP A 57 13.54 9.87 -1.92
CA TRP A 57 12.18 9.77 -1.35
C TRP A 57 12.14 9.04 -0.01
N THR A 58 13.07 8.12 0.24
CA THR A 58 13.15 7.33 1.48
C THR A 58 13.47 8.19 2.70
N SER A 59 14.14 9.34 2.51
CA SER A 59 14.47 10.31 3.56
C SER A 59 13.29 11.17 4.02
N TRP A 60 12.19 11.21 3.24
CA TRP A 60 11.04 12.04 3.57
C TRP A 60 10.30 11.48 4.78
N SER A 61 9.69 12.34 5.60
CA SER A 61 8.95 11.93 6.80
C SER A 61 7.88 10.87 6.48
N ARG A 62 7.17 11.02 5.36
CA ARG A 62 6.16 10.08 4.86
C ARG A 62 6.45 9.64 3.43
N ALA A 63 6.24 8.36 3.15
CA ALA A 63 6.29 7.82 1.80
C ALA A 63 5.18 8.47 0.93
N PRO A 64 5.52 9.08 -0.22
CA PRO A 64 4.54 9.75 -1.07
C PRO A 64 3.51 8.76 -1.63
N ALA A 65 2.28 9.22 -1.82
CA ALA A 65 1.20 8.40 -2.36
C ALA A 65 1.30 8.27 -3.88
N ILE A 66 0.99 7.08 -4.41
CA ILE A 66 0.96 6.80 -5.85
C ILE A 66 -0.50 6.61 -6.27
N MET A 67 -1.19 7.70 -6.62
CA MET A 67 -2.62 7.72 -6.96
C MET A 67 -2.91 7.82 -8.46
N ARG A 68 -1.95 8.30 -9.25
CA ARG A 68 -2.01 8.43 -10.71
C ARG A 68 -0.65 8.05 -11.27
N THR A 69 -0.63 7.40 -12.43
CA THR A 69 0.59 6.97 -13.11
C THR A 69 0.54 7.37 -14.58
N THR A 70 1.66 7.83 -15.11
CA THR A 70 1.82 8.11 -16.54
C THR A 70 2.36 6.89 -17.28
N THR A 71 2.27 6.88 -18.61
CA THR A 71 2.81 5.81 -19.45
C THR A 71 4.32 5.69 -19.32
N LEU A 72 5.01 6.84 -19.22
CA LEU A 72 6.45 6.89 -19.02
C LEU A 72 6.85 6.28 -17.67
N GLU A 73 6.13 6.62 -16.60
CA GLU A 73 6.40 6.04 -15.28
C GLU A 73 6.15 4.54 -15.28
N THR A 74 5.03 4.08 -15.86
CA THR A 74 4.71 2.65 -15.93
C THR A 74 5.76 1.87 -16.71
N GLU A 75 6.23 2.40 -17.84
CA GLU A 75 7.31 1.80 -18.64
C GLU A 75 8.62 1.72 -17.84
N GLN A 76 9.03 2.81 -17.19
CA GLN A 76 10.25 2.83 -16.38
C GLN A 76 10.17 1.88 -15.19
N VAL A 77 9.01 1.78 -14.52
CA VAL A 77 8.81 0.85 -13.42
C VAL A 77 8.84 -0.60 -13.91
N LEU A 78 8.20 -0.93 -15.03
CA LEU A 78 8.33 -2.27 -15.63
C LEU A 78 9.78 -2.59 -15.96
N ARG A 79 10.55 -1.61 -16.46
CA ARG A 79 11.99 -1.76 -16.73
C ARG A 79 12.79 -2.05 -15.47
N LEU A 80 12.46 -1.42 -14.33
CA LEU A 80 13.08 -1.72 -13.03
C LEU A 80 12.85 -3.18 -12.62
N PHE A 81 11.69 -3.76 -12.93
CA PHE A 81 11.38 -5.17 -12.66
C PHE A 81 11.84 -6.13 -13.78
N GLY A 82 12.59 -5.62 -14.75
CA GLY A 82 13.17 -6.45 -15.80
C GLY A 82 12.24 -6.75 -16.97
N TYR A 83 11.18 -5.96 -17.17
CA TYR A 83 10.24 -6.07 -18.28
C TYR A 83 10.43 -4.90 -19.24
N VAL A 84 10.75 -5.19 -20.51
CA VAL A 84 10.89 -4.18 -21.56
C VAL A 84 9.85 -4.43 -22.64
N GLY A 85 9.32 -3.36 -23.19
CA GLY A 85 8.25 -3.40 -24.16
C GLY A 85 8.16 -2.12 -24.96
N ALA A 86 7.08 -1.98 -25.73
CA ALA A 86 6.81 -0.79 -26.52
C ALA A 86 5.35 -0.38 -26.39
N TRP A 87 5.12 0.94 -26.38
CA TRP A 87 3.78 1.51 -26.48
C TRP A 87 3.30 1.51 -27.93
N HIS A 88 2.09 1.01 -28.16
CA HIS A 88 1.39 1.04 -29.44
C HIS A 88 0.09 1.82 -29.29
N LYS A 89 -0.16 2.77 -30.19
CA LYS A 89 -1.46 3.42 -30.33
C LYS A 89 -2.45 2.42 -30.91
N VAL A 90 -3.66 2.38 -30.36
CA VAL A 90 -4.74 1.56 -30.91
C VAL A 90 -5.65 2.46 -31.74
N PRO A 91 -5.62 2.39 -33.09
CA PRO A 91 -6.44 3.21 -33.96
C PRO A 91 -7.93 2.90 -33.77
N GLY A 92 -8.80 3.87 -34.04
CA GLY A 92 -10.26 3.71 -33.87
C GLY A 92 -10.75 3.63 -32.42
N ARG A 93 -9.86 3.44 -31.44
CA ARG A 93 -10.18 3.29 -30.01
C ARG A 93 -11.30 2.27 -29.78
N PRO A 94 -11.13 1.00 -30.18
CA PRO A 94 -12.13 -0.04 -29.96
C PRO A 94 -12.47 -0.19 -28.47
N THR A 95 -13.57 -0.85 -28.17
CA THR A 95 -13.84 -1.28 -26.79
C THR A 95 -12.77 -2.29 -26.37
N LEU A 96 -12.55 -2.45 -25.07
CA LEU A 96 -11.64 -3.48 -24.57
C LEU A 96 -12.02 -4.86 -25.11
N ALA A 97 -13.31 -5.22 -25.09
CA ALA A 97 -13.76 -6.49 -25.68
C ALA A 97 -13.33 -6.66 -27.15
N ALA A 98 -13.63 -5.68 -28.00
CA ALA A 98 -13.27 -5.76 -29.43
C ALA A 98 -11.75 -5.83 -29.63
N TYR A 99 -10.98 -5.02 -28.88
CA TYR A 99 -9.51 -5.11 -28.89
C TYR A 99 -9.00 -6.50 -28.50
N LEU A 100 -9.61 -7.14 -27.49
CA LEU A 100 -9.17 -8.44 -27.00
C LEU A 100 -9.40 -9.55 -28.04
N GLU A 101 -10.48 -9.45 -28.82
CA GLU A 101 -10.81 -10.36 -29.92
C GLU A 101 -9.88 -10.17 -31.12
N GLU A 102 -9.68 -8.93 -31.54
CA GLU A 102 -8.99 -8.58 -32.79
C GLU A 102 -7.46 -8.64 -32.70
N ARG A 103 -6.88 -8.50 -31.51
CA ARG A 103 -5.42 -8.47 -31.34
C ARG A 103 -4.75 -9.78 -31.77
N THR A 104 -3.60 -9.64 -32.41
CA THR A 104 -2.78 -10.74 -32.93
C THR A 104 -1.34 -10.68 -32.40
N GLY A 105 -0.54 -11.70 -32.71
CA GLY A 105 0.89 -11.73 -32.39
C GLY A 105 1.20 -11.49 -30.91
N LEU A 106 2.17 -10.62 -30.64
CA LEU A 106 2.62 -10.32 -29.27
C LEU A 106 1.54 -9.65 -28.42
N GLN A 107 0.70 -8.80 -29.00
CA GLN A 107 -0.42 -8.17 -28.27
C GLN A 107 -1.42 -9.18 -27.72
N ARG A 108 -1.56 -10.34 -28.38
CA ARG A 108 -2.40 -11.45 -27.93
C ARG A 108 -1.74 -12.25 -26.82
N THR A 109 -0.47 -12.63 -26.99
CA THR A 109 0.17 -13.63 -26.14
C THR A 109 0.95 -13.06 -24.96
N HIS A 110 1.54 -11.88 -25.12
CA HIS A 110 2.45 -11.31 -24.13
C HIS A 110 1.71 -10.46 -23.09
N PRO A 111 2.25 -10.38 -21.85
CA PRO A 111 1.77 -9.45 -20.86
C PRO A 111 1.73 -8.03 -21.42
N THR A 112 0.58 -7.40 -21.30
CA THR A 112 0.27 -6.12 -21.93
C THR A 112 -0.44 -5.23 -20.92
N ILE A 113 0.08 -4.01 -20.74
CA ILE A 113 -0.66 -2.96 -20.04
C ILE A 113 -1.60 -2.32 -21.06
N VAL A 114 -2.89 -2.26 -20.76
CA VAL A 114 -3.89 -1.60 -21.61
C VAL A 114 -4.40 -0.35 -20.92
N ARG A 115 -4.22 0.81 -21.56
CA ARG A 115 -4.81 2.05 -21.10
C ARG A 115 -6.18 2.22 -21.72
N VAL A 116 -7.21 2.10 -20.89
CA VAL A 116 -8.58 2.44 -21.25
C VAL A 116 -8.93 3.82 -20.70
N HIS A 117 -10.08 4.39 -21.07
CA HIS A 117 -10.48 5.70 -20.57
C HIS A 117 -10.50 5.75 -19.03
N GLY A 118 -9.64 6.63 -18.46
CA GLY A 118 -9.52 6.87 -17.02
C GLY A 118 -8.93 5.71 -16.20
N HIS A 119 -8.41 4.64 -16.82
CA HIS A 119 -8.01 3.43 -16.11
C HIS A 119 -6.92 2.64 -16.82
N VAL A 120 -6.21 1.80 -16.07
CA VAL A 120 -5.11 0.96 -16.56
C VAL A 120 -5.37 -0.47 -16.10
N VAL A 121 -5.24 -1.42 -17.01
CA VAL A 121 -5.47 -2.86 -16.75
C VAL A 121 -4.30 -3.68 -17.27
N ALA A 122 -4.09 -4.87 -16.72
CA ALA A 122 -3.16 -5.85 -17.25
C ALA A 122 -3.92 -6.96 -17.99
N VAL A 123 -3.39 -7.36 -19.14
CA VAL A 123 -3.91 -8.51 -19.90
C VAL A 123 -2.77 -9.39 -20.39
N SER A 124 -2.99 -10.69 -20.50
CA SER A 124 -2.07 -11.61 -21.17
C SER A 124 -2.85 -12.80 -21.70
N GLY A 125 -2.91 -13.02 -23.01
CA GLY A 125 -3.93 -13.92 -23.55
C GLY A 125 -5.33 -13.45 -23.15
N TRP A 126 -6.20 -14.39 -22.82
CA TRP A 126 -7.55 -14.13 -22.29
C TRP A 126 -7.60 -13.84 -20.79
N LEU A 127 -6.45 -13.62 -20.14
CA LEU A 127 -6.40 -13.22 -18.73
C LEU A 127 -6.49 -11.70 -18.57
N PHE A 128 -7.18 -11.27 -17.53
CA PHE A 128 -7.38 -9.87 -17.16
C PHE A 128 -7.16 -9.66 -15.66
N CYS A 129 -6.53 -8.56 -15.29
CA CYS A 129 -6.43 -8.12 -13.90
C CYS A 129 -6.50 -6.59 -13.80
N ASP A 130 -7.28 -6.09 -12.84
CA ASP A 130 -7.33 -4.67 -12.51
C ASP A 130 -7.78 -4.40 -11.07
N THR A 131 -7.99 -3.13 -10.74
CA THR A 131 -8.47 -2.71 -9.41
C THR A 131 -9.94 -3.07 -9.14
N PHE A 132 -10.76 -3.26 -10.17
CA PHE A 132 -12.17 -3.65 -10.02
C PHE A 132 -12.33 -5.16 -9.84
N SER A 133 -11.39 -5.98 -10.32
CA SER A 133 -11.27 -7.40 -9.95
C SER A 133 -10.61 -7.62 -8.58
N GLY A 134 -10.30 -6.55 -7.85
CA GLY A 134 -9.64 -6.65 -6.53
C GLY A 134 -8.19 -7.12 -6.60
N GLY A 135 -7.60 -7.19 -7.80
CA GLY A 135 -6.28 -7.78 -8.02
C GLY A 135 -6.30 -9.28 -8.31
N GLU A 136 -7.47 -9.91 -8.38
CA GLU A 136 -7.63 -11.29 -8.84
C GLU A 136 -7.53 -11.35 -10.37
N VAL A 137 -6.81 -12.35 -10.88
CA VAL A 137 -6.75 -12.67 -12.30
C VAL A 137 -8.01 -13.40 -12.69
N VAL A 138 -8.78 -12.79 -13.59
CA VAL A 138 -10.04 -13.34 -14.09
C VAL A 138 -9.96 -13.57 -15.59
N ASP A 139 -10.87 -14.38 -16.09
CA ASP A 139 -11.13 -14.45 -17.53
C ASP A 139 -11.55 -13.07 -18.05
N ALA A 140 -10.97 -12.61 -19.16
CA ALA A 140 -11.27 -11.29 -19.70
C ALA A 140 -12.71 -11.14 -20.20
N ASP A 141 -13.46 -12.23 -20.37
CA ASP A 141 -14.90 -12.17 -20.58
C ASP A 141 -15.67 -11.64 -19.38
N LYS A 142 -15.13 -11.86 -18.19
CA LYS A 142 -15.63 -11.36 -16.90
C LYS A 142 -15.03 -10.01 -16.52
N ALA A 143 -14.17 -9.42 -17.37
CA ALA A 143 -13.47 -8.19 -17.04
C ALA A 143 -14.45 -7.02 -16.74
N PRO A 144 -14.31 -6.34 -15.59
CA PRO A 144 -15.03 -5.11 -15.35
C PRO A 144 -14.67 -4.05 -16.39
N GLY A 145 -15.68 -3.42 -16.99
CA GLY A 145 -15.45 -2.32 -17.94
C GLY A 145 -14.99 -2.75 -19.33
N ARG A 146 -15.33 -3.95 -19.81
CA ARG A 146 -15.13 -4.41 -21.21
C ARG A 146 -15.58 -3.44 -22.30
N ARG A 147 -16.54 -2.56 -22.00
CA ARG A 147 -17.04 -1.53 -22.92
C ARG A 147 -16.19 -0.24 -22.95
N LYS A 148 -15.21 -0.09 -22.06
CA LYS A 148 -14.31 1.08 -22.06
C LYS A 148 -13.43 1.08 -23.30
N ARG A 149 -13.16 2.27 -23.83
CA ARG A 149 -12.39 2.47 -25.06
C ARG A 149 -10.89 2.37 -24.77
N VAL A 150 -10.18 1.56 -25.57
CA VAL A 150 -8.72 1.40 -25.51
C VAL A 150 -8.04 2.59 -26.21
N LYS A 151 -7.03 3.18 -25.58
CA LYS A 151 -6.26 4.31 -26.14
C LYS A 151 -4.92 3.86 -26.70
N ASP A 152 -4.17 3.11 -25.91
CA ASP A 152 -2.89 2.52 -26.25
C ASP A 152 -2.55 1.38 -25.30
N VAL A 153 -1.57 0.59 -25.74
CA VAL A 153 -1.14 -0.61 -25.06
C VAL A 153 0.37 -0.65 -24.98
N PHE A 154 0.92 -1.12 -23.86
CA PHE A 154 2.33 -1.42 -23.72
C PHE A 154 2.51 -2.92 -23.74
N VAL A 155 3.16 -3.44 -24.78
CA VAL A 155 3.36 -4.88 -24.96
C VAL A 155 4.76 -5.20 -24.47
N VAL A 156 4.89 -6.07 -23.48
CA VAL A 156 6.20 -6.59 -23.07
C VAL A 156 6.77 -7.42 -24.23
N THR A 157 7.98 -7.13 -24.67
CA THR A 157 8.63 -7.79 -25.81
C THR A 157 9.88 -8.57 -25.40
N ARG A 158 10.54 -8.20 -24.30
CA ARG A 158 11.69 -8.94 -23.76
C ARG A 158 11.84 -8.78 -22.26
N ARG A 159 12.60 -9.70 -21.66
CA ARG A 159 13.12 -9.58 -20.30
C ARG A 159 14.57 -9.13 -20.32
N VAL A 160 14.98 -8.55 -19.21
CA VAL A 160 16.31 -8.03 -18.93
C VAL A 160 16.58 -8.21 -17.44
N PRO A 161 17.84 -8.15 -17.00
CA PRO A 161 18.13 -8.08 -15.58
C PRO A 161 17.32 -6.95 -14.91
N PRO A 162 16.56 -7.24 -13.83
CA PRO A 162 15.90 -6.21 -13.05
C PRO A 162 16.94 -5.31 -12.37
N ALA A 163 16.51 -4.13 -11.95
CA ALA A 163 17.34 -3.22 -11.20
C ALA A 163 17.86 -3.91 -9.92
N ALA A 164 19.16 -3.80 -9.68
CA ALA A 164 19.79 -4.42 -8.50
C ALA A 164 19.21 -3.88 -7.19
N HIS A 165 18.77 -2.62 -7.18
CA HIS A 165 18.20 -1.98 -6.02
C HIS A 165 17.04 -1.07 -6.39
N ILE A 166 15.90 -1.27 -5.72
CA ILE A 166 14.78 -0.32 -5.69
C ILE A 166 14.74 0.21 -4.25
N PRO A 167 15.01 1.50 -4.02
CA PRO A 167 14.98 2.08 -2.68
C PRO A 167 13.63 1.83 -2.03
N THR A 168 13.65 1.32 -0.80
CA THR A 168 12.46 1.09 0.02
C THR A 168 12.64 1.78 1.35
N LYS A 169 11.53 2.21 1.96
CA LYS A 169 11.55 2.71 3.33
C LYS A 169 11.35 1.50 4.23
N THR A 170 12.37 1.14 5.01
CA THR A 170 12.23 0.13 6.05
C THR A 170 11.02 0.50 6.91
N PRO A 171 9.98 -0.35 7.00
CA PRO A 171 8.89 -0.07 7.91
C PRO A 171 9.51 0.11 9.30
N ALA A 172 9.18 1.21 9.98
CA ALA A 172 9.56 1.37 11.38
C ALA A 172 9.13 0.08 12.09
N ARG A 173 10.12 -0.67 12.58
CA ARG A 173 9.95 -2.01 13.14
C ARG A 173 9.34 -1.84 14.53
N THR A 174 8.06 -1.53 14.56
CA THR A 174 7.26 -1.62 15.78
C THR A 174 6.22 -2.71 15.50
N PRO A 175 6.18 -3.80 16.28
CA PRO A 175 5.08 -4.76 16.23
C PRO A 175 3.78 -4.00 16.48
N ARG A 176 3.10 -3.64 15.39
CA ARG A 176 1.95 -2.72 15.41
C ARG A 176 0.74 -3.30 16.14
N GLY A 177 0.79 -4.59 16.49
CA GLY A 177 -0.21 -5.27 17.32
C GLY A 177 0.00 -4.96 18.80
N GLU A 178 1.21 -5.17 19.30
CA GLU A 178 1.55 -4.93 20.72
C GLU A 178 1.53 -3.44 21.06
N ALA A 179 2.17 -2.58 20.27
CA ALA A 179 2.14 -1.14 20.51
C ALA A 179 0.72 -0.54 20.43
N ARG A 180 -0.14 -1.09 19.55
CA ARG A 180 -1.55 -0.67 19.47
C ARG A 180 -2.37 -1.20 20.64
N LYS A 181 -2.10 -2.43 21.09
CA LYS A 181 -2.73 -3.02 22.27
C LYS A 181 -2.32 -2.23 23.52
N LEU A 182 -1.06 -1.83 23.60
CA LEU A 182 -0.51 -1.01 24.68
C LEU A 182 -1.13 0.40 24.69
N ASP A 183 -1.20 1.10 23.55
CA ASP A 183 -1.89 2.40 23.43
C ASP A 183 -3.40 2.29 23.76
N GLN A 184 -4.05 1.17 23.40
CA GLN A 184 -5.44 0.93 23.78
C GLN A 184 -5.61 0.74 25.29
N LEU A 185 -4.73 -0.04 25.93
CA LEU A 185 -4.74 -0.25 27.38
C LEU A 185 -4.44 1.06 28.12
N PHE A 186 -3.45 1.81 27.65
CA PHE A 186 -3.09 3.13 28.18
C PHE A 186 -4.28 4.09 28.17
N ARG A 187 -4.95 4.23 27.01
CA ARG A 187 -6.15 5.09 26.88
C ARG A 187 -7.32 4.59 27.73
N LYS A 188 -7.49 3.27 27.88
CA LYS A 188 -8.55 2.70 28.73
C LYS A 188 -8.31 3.02 30.20
N ALA A 189 -7.07 2.87 30.67
CA ALA A 189 -6.70 3.19 32.04
C ALA A 189 -6.96 4.67 32.37
N ILE A 190 -6.54 5.59 31.48
CA ILE A 190 -6.83 7.03 31.63
C ILE A 190 -8.34 7.28 31.73
N LYS A 191 -9.15 6.66 30.86
CA LYS A 191 -10.62 6.84 30.90
C LYS A 191 -11.24 6.32 32.19
N SER A 192 -10.79 5.16 32.67
CA SER A 192 -11.31 4.53 33.89
C SER A 192 -11.06 5.42 35.10
N GLU A 193 -9.86 6.01 35.20
CA GLU A 193 -9.49 6.84 36.36
C GLU A 193 -10.05 8.26 36.31
N THR A 194 -10.25 8.83 35.13
CA THR A 194 -10.66 10.24 34.99
C THR A 194 -12.14 10.42 34.62
N GLY A 195 -12.85 9.35 34.25
CA GLY A 195 -14.18 9.44 33.67
C GLY A 195 -14.22 10.12 32.29
N ALA A 196 -13.08 10.20 31.60
CA ALA A 196 -12.98 10.87 30.31
C ALA A 196 -13.79 10.17 29.21
N ALA A 197 -14.62 10.95 28.50
CA ALA A 197 -15.27 10.48 27.28
C ALA A 197 -14.28 10.44 26.11
N ARG A 198 -13.39 11.44 26.02
CA ARG A 198 -12.39 11.57 24.95
C ARG A 198 -11.01 11.89 25.52
N ILE A 199 -9.98 11.41 24.81
CA ILE A 199 -8.57 11.65 25.11
C ILE A 199 -7.90 12.18 23.86
N ARG A 200 -7.12 13.24 24.01
CA ARG A 200 -6.25 13.82 22.98
C ARG A 200 -4.82 13.78 23.49
N VAL A 201 -3.91 13.32 22.63
CA VAL A 201 -2.47 13.42 22.87
C VAL A 201 -1.93 14.42 21.84
N THR A 202 -1.22 15.46 22.27
CA THR A 202 -0.66 16.49 21.39
C THR A 202 0.65 16.02 20.77
N SER A 203 1.17 16.78 19.79
CA SER A 203 2.51 16.53 19.22
C SER A 203 3.63 16.67 20.24
N ASP A 204 3.40 17.47 21.27
CA ASP A 204 4.39 17.84 22.28
C ASP A 204 4.42 16.84 23.45
N GLY A 205 3.60 15.80 23.36
CA GLY A 205 3.52 14.75 24.37
C GLY A 205 2.59 15.06 25.53
N ASP A 206 1.69 16.04 25.40
CA ASP A 206 0.70 16.35 26.43
C ASP A 206 -0.59 15.56 26.26
N ILE A 207 -1.19 15.19 27.40
CA ILE A 207 -2.47 14.49 27.45
C ILE A 207 -3.56 15.45 27.93
N HIS A 208 -4.60 15.57 27.10
CA HIS A 208 -5.82 16.27 27.43
C HIS A 208 -7.03 15.34 27.41
N ILE A 209 -7.91 15.51 28.37
CA ILE A 209 -9.16 14.76 28.48
C ILE A 209 -10.37 15.68 28.31
N GLN A 210 -11.50 15.09 27.91
CA GLN A 210 -12.80 15.73 27.94
C GLN A 210 -13.75 14.78 28.66
N THR A 211 -14.30 15.22 29.80
CA THR A 211 -15.28 14.43 30.57
C THR A 211 -16.68 14.66 30.02
N SER A 212 -17.61 13.75 30.29
CA SER A 212 -19.02 13.95 29.91
C SER A 212 -19.68 15.10 30.68
N ARG A 213 -19.11 15.47 31.83
CA ARG A 213 -19.62 16.53 32.71
C ARG A 213 -19.21 17.94 32.27
N TYR A 214 -18.06 18.07 31.61
CA TYR A 214 -17.53 19.37 31.17
C TYR A 214 -17.12 19.31 29.70
N GLY A 215 -17.66 20.22 28.89
CA GLY A 215 -17.38 20.27 27.45
C GLY A 215 -15.97 20.78 27.07
N GLY A 216 -15.15 21.22 28.04
CA GLY A 216 -13.80 21.71 27.82
C GLY A 216 -12.75 20.59 27.70
N TRP A 217 -11.60 20.91 27.11
CA TRP A 217 -10.41 20.05 27.20
C TRP A 217 -9.61 20.43 28.44
N GLU A 218 -9.32 19.45 29.28
CA GLU A 218 -8.53 19.59 30.50
C GLU A 218 -7.19 18.91 30.32
N TRP A 219 -6.09 19.57 30.67
CA TRP A 219 -4.74 18.98 30.64
C TRP A 219 -4.51 18.18 31.92
N ILE A 220 -3.94 16.98 31.79
CA ILE A 220 -3.68 16.07 32.93
C ILE A 220 -2.22 15.64 33.07
N GLY A 221 -1.33 16.20 32.26
CA GLY A 221 0.11 15.92 32.31
C GLY A 221 0.70 15.49 30.97
N GLY A 222 2.04 15.40 30.95
CA GLY A 222 2.78 14.78 29.86
C GLY A 222 2.59 13.25 29.84
N VAL A 223 2.75 12.63 28.67
CA VAL A 223 2.62 11.18 28.48
C VAL A 223 3.47 10.40 29.49
N GLU A 224 4.73 10.78 29.67
CA GLU A 224 5.65 10.10 30.59
C GLU A 224 5.16 10.16 32.05
N THR A 225 4.66 11.31 32.50
CA THR A 225 4.14 11.50 33.86
C THR A 225 2.87 10.68 34.09
N VAL A 226 1.98 10.66 33.10
CA VAL A 226 0.73 9.88 33.14
C VAL A 226 1.04 8.38 33.11
N GLU A 227 2.00 7.93 32.31
CA GLU A 227 2.48 6.54 32.32
C GLU A 227 3.03 6.16 33.69
N GLN A 228 3.89 6.98 34.29
CA GLN A 228 4.44 6.75 35.63
C GLN A 228 3.34 6.62 36.69
N SER A 229 2.31 7.49 36.65
CA SER A 229 1.17 7.38 37.55
C SER A 229 0.42 6.04 37.38
N LEU A 230 0.15 5.63 36.13
CA LEU A 230 -0.50 4.34 35.84
C LEU A 230 0.35 3.13 36.23
N LEU A 231 1.67 3.28 36.25
CA LEU A 231 2.61 2.28 36.76
C LEU A 231 2.67 2.22 38.29
N GLY A 232 1.89 3.04 39.01
CA GLY A 232 1.81 3.06 40.46
C GLY A 232 2.87 3.93 41.14
N GLN A 233 3.55 4.80 40.39
CA GLN A 233 4.60 5.69 40.91
C GLN A 233 4.04 7.03 41.44
N ASN A 234 2.72 7.09 41.67
CA ASN A 234 1.93 8.22 42.20
C ASN A 234 2.54 9.61 42.00
N THR A 235 2.44 10.12 40.76
CA THR A 235 2.96 11.44 40.36
C THR A 235 1.89 12.53 40.28
N GLY A 236 0.65 12.25 40.73
CA GLY A 236 -0.34 13.27 41.06
C GLY A 236 -1.75 13.07 40.49
N TYR A 237 -1.92 13.04 39.16
CA TYR A 237 -3.25 13.14 38.52
C TYR A 237 -4.03 11.83 38.41
N LEU A 238 -3.35 10.68 38.50
CA LEU A 238 -3.90 9.35 38.37
C LEU A 238 -3.39 8.50 39.54
N ASN A 239 -4.26 7.66 40.10
CA ASN A 239 -3.93 6.82 41.24
C ASN A 239 -3.33 5.47 40.80
N GLY A 240 -3.64 5.00 39.59
CA GLY A 240 -3.22 3.68 39.12
C GLY A 240 -4.06 2.52 39.66
N ASP A 241 -5.15 2.79 40.38
CA ASP A 241 -5.87 1.78 41.17
C ASP A 241 -6.96 1.02 40.40
N THR A 242 -7.17 1.34 39.12
CA THR A 242 -8.20 0.69 38.31
C THR A 242 -7.74 -0.66 37.73
N GLU A 243 -8.71 -1.54 37.44
CA GLU A 243 -8.44 -2.81 36.74
C GLU A 243 -7.81 -2.56 35.37
N GLU A 244 -8.19 -1.48 34.69
CA GLU A 244 -7.59 -1.09 33.41
C GLU A 244 -6.14 -0.61 33.56
N ALA A 245 -5.81 0.11 34.64
CA ALA A 245 -4.43 0.47 34.96
C ALA A 245 -3.60 -0.77 35.30
N ALA A 246 -4.15 -1.73 36.04
CA ALA A 246 -3.50 -3.02 36.30
C ALA A 246 -3.24 -3.81 35.00
N ALA A 247 -4.20 -3.82 34.06
CA ALA A 247 -4.04 -4.45 32.76
C ALA A 247 -2.99 -3.77 31.89
N TYR A 248 -2.91 -2.43 31.92
CA TYR A 248 -1.83 -1.68 31.28
C TYR A 248 -0.46 -2.01 31.89
N ARG A 249 -0.33 -1.99 33.22
CA ARG A 249 0.90 -2.40 33.93
C ARG A 249 1.37 -3.80 33.54
N ALA A 250 0.47 -4.78 33.57
CA ALA A 250 0.79 -6.15 33.20
C ALA A 250 1.25 -6.25 31.73
N ALA A 251 0.72 -5.43 30.83
CA ALA A 251 1.14 -5.41 29.44
C ALA A 251 2.52 -4.76 29.24
N VAL A 252 2.86 -3.71 30.00
CA VAL A 252 4.19 -3.07 29.98
C VAL A 252 5.28 -4.01 30.52
N VAL A 253 4.98 -4.78 31.57
CA VAL A 253 5.95 -5.74 32.17
C VAL A 253 6.24 -6.93 31.25
N ASN A 254 5.29 -7.29 30.38
CA ASN A 254 5.39 -8.44 29.47
C ASN A 254 5.83 -8.07 28.04
N SER A 255 6.12 -6.80 27.76
CA SER A 255 6.55 -6.27 26.45
C SER A 255 8.04 -6.00 26.42
#